data_AF-G4A5W5-F1
#
_entry.id   AF-G4A5W5-F1
#
_cell.length_a   1.000
_cell.length_b   1.000
_cell.length_c   1.000
_cell.angle_alpha   90.00
_cell.angle_beta   90.00
_cell.angle_gamma   90.00
#
_symmetry.space_group_name_H-M   'P 1'
#
loop_
_entity.id
_entity.type
_entity.pdbx_description
1 polymer ?
#
loop_
_entity_poly.entity_id
_entity_poly.type
_entity_poly.pdbx_seq_one_letter_code
_entity_poly.pdbx_strand_id
1 'polypeptide(L)' 'MLTLSAQQIERLNALMTLGGFQSENELFNEMLANFEYQQQLRELRKSIHAGLNSGEFEEVKNIPAFFTSLKDSANHG' A
#
# COMPACT_ATOMS: atom_id res chain seq x y z
N MET A 1 14.73 22.21 -8.04
CA MET A 1 13.92 21.86 -9.22
C MET A 1 14.49 20.58 -9.80
N LEU A 2 13.68 19.53 -9.93
CA LEU A 2 14.08 18.34 -10.68
C LEU A 2 14.11 18.72 -12.16
N THR A 3 15.29 18.71 -12.79
CA THR A 3 15.39 18.97 -14.22
C THR A 3 15.05 17.68 -14.97
N LEU A 4 13.89 17.67 -15.63
CA LEU A 4 13.47 16.53 -16.46
C LEU A 4 14.26 16.51 -17.77
N SER A 5 14.56 15.31 -18.26
CA SER A 5 15.08 15.13 -19.61
C SER A 5 14.00 15.46 -20.65
N ALA A 6 14.40 15.77 -21.89
CA ALA A 6 13.45 16.04 -22.97
C ALA A 6 12.43 14.90 -23.16
N GLN A 7 12.87 13.64 -23.01
CA GLN A 7 12.00 12.47 -23.09
C GLN A 7 11.02 12.38 -21.91
N GLN A 8 11.43 12.81 -20.72
CA GLN A 8 10.54 12.85 -19.55
C GLN A 8 9.47 13.94 -19.71
N ILE A 9 9.82 15.10 -20.28
CA ILE A 9 8.88 16.19 -20.58
C ILE A 9 7.85 15.73 -21.60
N GLU A 10 8.26 15.06 -22.68
CA GLU A 10 7.34 14.55 -23.70
C GLU A 10 6.33 13.55 -23.11
N ARG A 11 6.81 12.65 -22.24
CA ARG A 11 5.93 11.71 -21.52
C ARG A 11 4.99 12.43 -20.55
N LEU A 12 5.47 13.45 -19.84
CA LEU A 12 4.66 14.26 -18.94
C LEU A 12 3.52 14.94 -19.72
N ASN A 13 3.82 15.55 -20.86
CA ASN A 13 2.84 16.20 -21.72
C ASN A 13 1.80 15.21 -22.28
N ALA A 14 2.23 13.99 -22.62
CA ALA A 14 1.31 12.93 -23.03
C ALA A 14 0.36 12.52 -21.89
N LEU A 15 0.87 12.38 -20.66
CA LEU A 15 0.08 12.05 -19.48
C LEU A 15 -0.91 13.15 -19.11
N MET A 16 -0.47 14.42 -19.16
CA MET A 16 -1.33 15.60 -19.00
C MET A 16 -2.54 15.54 -19.95
N THR A 17 -2.27 15.27 -21.23
CA THR A 17 -3.30 15.23 -22.28
C THR A 17 -4.24 14.04 -22.12
N LEU A 18 -3.69 12.84 -21.87
CA LEU A 18 -4.48 11.61 -21.74
C LEU A 18 -5.34 11.59 -20.46
N GLY A 19 -4.82 12.14 -19.37
CA GLY A 19 -5.52 12.20 -18.09
C GLY A 19 -6.43 13.42 -17.93
N GLY A 20 -6.40 14.37 -18.88
CA GLY A 20 -7.20 15.60 -18.81
C GLY A 20 -6.79 16.56 -17.69
N PHE A 21 -5.55 16.45 -17.20
CA PHE A 21 -5.03 17.28 -16.11
C PHE A 21 -4.85 18.74 -16.57
N GLN A 22 -5.21 19.68 -15.70
CA GLN A 22 -5.18 21.11 -16.00
C GLN A 22 -3.84 21.76 -15.63
N SER A 23 -3.04 21.10 -14.78
CA SER A 23 -1.70 21.58 -14.42
C SER A 23 -0.71 20.45 -14.12
N GLU A 24 0.59 20.73 -14.29
CA GLU A 24 1.65 19.78 -13.93
C GLU A 24 1.61 19.39 -12.45
N ASN A 25 1.22 20.32 -11.57
CA ASN A 25 1.08 20.05 -10.15
C ASN A 25 -0.05 19.06 -9.85
N GLU A 26 -1.17 19.14 -10.58
CA GLU A 26 -2.28 18.20 -10.45
C GLU A 26 -1.85 16.79 -10.85
N LEU A 27 -1.20 16.65 -12.01
CA LEU A 27 -0.63 15.38 -12.45
C LEU A 27 0.41 14.86 -11.43
N PHE A 28 1.28 15.73 -10.92
CA PHE A 28 2.31 15.32 -9.96
C PHE A 28 1.70 14.81 -8.64
N ASN A 29 0.66 15.48 -8.13
CA ASN A 29 -0.05 15.03 -6.94
C ASN A 29 -0.74 13.69 -7.17
N GLU A 30 -1.34 13.48 -8.35
CA GLU A 30 -1.94 12.19 -8.70
C GLU A 30 -0.89 11.08 -8.82
N MET A 31 0.27 11.38 -9.40
CA MET A 31 1.40 10.44 -9.46
C MET A 31 1.91 10.08 -8.06
N LEU A 32 1.98 11.04 -7.14
CA LEU A 32 2.35 10.80 -5.74
C LEU A 32 1.31 9.93 -5.03
N ALA A 33 0.02 10.24 -5.16
CA ALA A 33 -1.06 9.46 -4.57
C ALA A 33 -1.04 8.01 -5.08
N ASN A 34 -0.84 7.80 -6.38
CA ASN A 34 -0.69 6.46 -6.95
C ASN A 34 0.57 5.76 -6.40
N PHE A 35 1.70 6.46 -6.28
CA PHE A 35 2.91 5.88 -5.69
C PHE A 35 2.69 5.42 -4.24
N GLU A 36 2.05 6.26 -3.41
CA GLU A 36 1.71 5.91 -2.03
C GLU A 36 0.79 4.68 -1.97
N TYR A 37 -0.23 4.64 -2.83
CA TYR A 37 -1.11 3.48 -2.95
C TYR A 37 -0.34 2.20 -3.34
N GLN A 38 0.62 2.28 -4.27
CA GLN A 38 1.48 1.14 -4.61
C GLN A 38 2.34 0.67 -3.43
N GLN A 39 2.81 1.59 -2.57
CA GLN A 39 3.53 1.21 -1.34
C GLN A 39 2.61 0.49 -0.35
N GLN A 40 1.37 0.95 -0.18
CA GLN A 40 0.38 0.27 0.66
C GLN A 40 0.08 -1.15 0.17
N LEU A 41 -0.10 -1.33 -1.14
CA LEU A 41 -0.28 -2.65 -1.74
C LEU A 41 0.93 -3.56 -1.53
N ARG A 42 2.14 -3.01 -1.57
CA ARG A 42 3.37 -3.75 -1.29
C ARG A 42 3.41 -4.25 0.15
N GLU A 43 3.08 -3.41 1.12
CA GLU A 43 3.04 -3.81 2.53
C GLU A 43 1.93 -4.83 2.79
N LEU A 44 0.73 -4.64 2.23
CA LEU A 44 -0.34 -5.63 2.30
C LEU A 44 0.11 -6.99 1.76
N ARG A 45 0.80 -7.01 0.60
CA ARG A 45 1.34 -8.25 0.03
C ARG A 45 2.33 -8.94 0.97
N LYS A 46 3.19 -8.18 1.64
CA LYS A 46 4.13 -8.73 2.63
C LYS A 46 3.39 -9.33 3.82
N SER A 47 2.39 -8.64 4.36
CA SER A 47 1.58 -9.13 5.49
C SER A 47 0.83 -10.42 5.13
N ILE A 48 0.22 -10.48 3.95
CA ILE A 48 -0.43 -11.70 3.45
C ILE A 48 0.59 -12.83 3.32
N HIS A 49 1.75 -12.57 2.72
CA HIS A 49 2.78 -13.59 2.56
C HIS A 49 3.33 -14.10 3.91
N ALA A 50 3.49 -13.21 4.89
CA ALA A 50 3.89 -13.59 6.24
C ALA A 50 2.83 -14.49 6.91
N GLY A 51 1.54 -14.14 6.81
CA GLY A 51 0.45 -14.95 7.35
C GLY A 51 0.27 -16.31 6.65
N LEU A 52 0.52 -16.38 5.34
CA LEU A 52 0.49 -17.66 4.61
C LEU A 52 1.65 -18.59 4.99
N ASN A 53 2.77 -18.03 5.44
CA ASN A 53 3.97 -18.77 5.81
C ASN A 53 4.19 -18.86 7.33
N SER A 54 3.22 -18.46 8.16
CA SER A 54 3.39 -18.41 9.62
C SER A 54 3.19 -19.75 10.34
N GLY A 55 2.92 -20.84 9.61
CA GLY A 55 2.71 -22.18 10.16
C GLY A 55 1.32 -22.75 9.83
N GLU A 56 0.89 -23.74 10.61
CA GLU A 56 -0.44 -24.34 10.43
C GLU A 56 -1.55 -23.39 10.88
N PHE A 57 -2.64 -23.36 10.11
CA PHE A 57 -3.82 -22.58 10.44
C PHE A 57 -4.66 -23.33 11.46
N GLU A 58 -4.82 -22.74 12.65
CA GLU A 58 -5.80 -23.21 13.61
C GLU A 58 -7.15 -22.51 13.38
N GLU A 59 -8.22 -23.30 13.26
CA GLU A 59 -9.57 -22.78 13.13
C GLU A 59 -10.03 -22.15 14.45
N VAL A 60 -10.36 -20.86 14.42
CA VAL A 60 -10.95 -20.15 15.57
C VAL A 60 -12.44 -20.47 15.66
N LYS A 61 -12.78 -21.50 16.44
CA LYS A 61 -14.17 -21.97 16.62
C LYS A 61 -14.99 -21.13 17.60
N ASN A 62 -14.34 -20.35 18.47
CA ASN A 62 -14.99 -19.51 19.48
C ASN A 62 -14.25 -18.16 19.60
N ILE A 63 -14.81 -17.14 18.96
CA ILE A 63 -14.22 -15.79 18.92
C ILE A 63 -14.11 -15.15 20.31
N PRO A 64 -15.13 -15.19 21.20
CA PRO A 64 -15.00 -14.70 22.57
C PRO A 64 -13.85 -15.33 23.37
N ALA A 65 -13.67 -16.65 23.27
CA ALA A 65 -12.61 -17.37 23.97
C ALA A 65 -11.22 -17.00 23.43
N PHE A 66 -11.10 -16.82 22.11
CA PHE A 66 -9.87 -16.36 21.45
C PHE A 66 -9.43 -14.97 21.93
N PHE A 67 -10.35 -14.01 22.06
CA PHE A 67 -9.98 -12.68 22.60
C PHE A 67 -9.60 -12.74 24.09
N THR A 68 -10.20 -13.65 24.84
CA THR A 68 -9.84 -13.86 26.25
C THR A 68 -8.42 -14.43 26.37
N SER A 69 -8.05 -15.42 25.55
CA SER A 69 -6.71 -16.01 25.58
C SER A 69 -5.61 -15.03 25.15
N LEU A 70 -5.90 -14.09 24.24
CA LEU A 70 -4.98 -13.01 23.88
C LEU A 70 -4.72 -12.03 25.04
N LYS A 71 -5.73 -11.77 25.86
CA LYS A 71 -5.59 -10.89 27.02
C LYS A 71 -4.76 -11.55 28.12
N ASP A 72 -4.91 -12.85 28.30
CA ASP A 72 -4.18 -13.61 29.32
C ASP A 72 -2.71 -13.83 28.92
N SER A 73 -2.42 -14.06 27.64
CA SER A 73 -1.03 -14.19 27.14
C SER A 73 -0.23 -12.89 27.24
N ALA A 74 -0.88 -11.73 27.06
CA ALA A 74 -0.24 -10.42 27.17
C ALA A 74 0.15 -10.03 28.62
N ASN A 75 -0.46 -10.66 29.65
CA ASN A 75 -0.20 -10.35 31.06
C ASN A 75 0.90 -11.23 31.70
N HIS A 76 1.51 -12.14 30.94
CA HIS A 76 2.54 -13.07 31.42
C HIS A 76 3.86 -12.99 30.63
N GLY A 77 4.07 -11.92 29.86
CA GLY A 77 5.31 -11.61 29.14
C GLY A 77 6.17 -10.55 29.81
#